data_AF-A0A7X0X5A0-F1
#
_entry.id   AF-A0A7X0X5A0-F1
#
_cell.length_a   1.000
_cell.length_b   1.000
_cell.length_c   1.000
_cell.angle_alpha   90.00
_cell.angle_beta   90.00
_cell.angle_gamma   90.00
#
_symmetry.space_group_name_H-M   'P 1'
#
loop_
_entity.id
_entity.type
_entity.pdbx_description
1 polymer ?
#
loop_
_entity_poly.entity_id
_entity_poly.type
_entity_poly.pdbx_seq_one_letter_code
_entity_poly.pdbx_strand_id
1 'polypeptide(L)'
;MEFEYFGAEDGETANETNNDFELEKQLAFFVVNFHMTKHDFEELTEIEKNFIMKEWENKVIFESTMMRNAVLNAEQNLNRKRNSRFIDLHKKRQKKADVNYTVNALQAISENEEQEGKGWIDRIYQANGLQKPKNKKERGKINGG
;
A
#
# COMPACT_ATOMS: atom_id res chain seq x y z
N MET A 1 -24.33 10.76 17.87
CA MET A 1 -22.91 10.35 17.73
C MET A 1 -22.35 11.06 16.52
N GLU A 2 -21.23 11.77 16.67
CA GLU A 2 -20.65 12.60 15.61
C GLU A 2 -19.64 11.77 14.78
N PHE A 3 -19.73 11.83 13.46
CA PHE A 3 -18.77 11.17 12.57
C PHE A 3 -17.44 11.91 12.64
N GLU A 4 -16.35 11.22 12.94
CA GLU A 4 -15.03 11.85 13.14
C GLU A 4 -14.51 12.53 11.87
N TYR A 5 -14.74 11.95 10.70
CA TYR A 5 -14.28 12.50 9.41
C TYR A 5 -15.37 13.27 8.65
N PHE A 6 -16.64 13.00 8.95
CA PHE A 6 -17.77 13.70 8.33
C PHE A 6 -18.36 14.80 9.24
N GLY A 7 -17.74 15.06 10.39
CA GLY A 7 -18.21 16.00 11.41
C GLY A 7 -17.05 16.59 12.20
N ALA A 8 -16.51 17.69 11.66
CA ALA A 8 -15.93 18.81 12.42
C ALA A 8 -15.73 19.96 11.42
N GLU A 9 -16.76 20.78 11.21
CA GLU A 9 -16.52 22.14 10.71
C GLU A 9 -16.20 23.02 11.91
N ASP A 10 -15.04 23.65 11.84
CA ASP A 10 -14.51 24.54 12.85
C ASP A 10 -15.45 25.74 13.05
N GLY A 11 -16.08 25.79 14.22
CA GLY A 11 -16.58 27.02 14.82
C GLY A 11 -17.97 27.46 14.39
N GLU A 12 -19.00 26.88 15.00
CA GLU A 12 -20.21 27.62 15.36
C GLU A 12 -20.78 27.04 16.66
N THR A 13 -21.17 27.95 17.56
CA THR A 13 -21.58 27.68 18.94
C THR A 13 -22.56 26.52 19.04
N ALA A 14 -22.28 25.60 19.98
CA ALA A 14 -23.17 24.51 20.37
C ALA A 14 -24.56 25.07 20.74
N ASN A 15 -25.46 25.07 19.76
CA ASN A 15 -26.88 25.26 20.01
C ASN A 15 -27.37 23.97 20.66
N GLU A 16 -27.56 24.03 21.98
CA GLU A 16 -28.31 23.07 22.78
C GLU A 16 -29.75 23.01 22.24
N THR A 17 -29.98 22.28 21.15
CA THR A 17 -31.30 21.87 20.64
C THR A 17 -31.06 21.07 19.37
N ASN A 18 -31.05 19.73 19.46
CA ASN A 18 -31.41 18.83 18.34
C ASN A 18 -31.31 17.35 18.76
N ASN A 19 -31.88 16.97 19.91
CA ASN A 19 -31.93 15.57 20.34
C ASN A 19 -33.28 14.89 20.03
N ASP A 20 -34.18 15.56 19.30
CA ASP A 20 -35.54 15.05 19.09
C ASP A 20 -35.61 13.97 17.98
N PHE A 21 -34.55 13.78 17.19
CA PHE A 21 -34.56 12.89 16.02
C PHE A 21 -33.31 12.02 15.82
N GLU A 22 -32.48 11.81 16.84
CA GLU A 22 -31.24 11.02 16.67
C GLU A 22 -31.52 9.56 16.24
N LEU A 23 -32.58 8.95 16.77
CA LEU A 23 -32.97 7.59 16.42
C LEU A 23 -33.42 7.51 14.95
N GLU A 24 -34.23 8.47 14.50
CA GLU A 24 -34.73 8.57 13.14
C GLU A 24 -33.60 8.81 12.13
N LYS A 25 -32.61 9.65 12.49
CA LYS A 25 -31.41 9.86 11.67
C LYS A 25 -30.60 8.57 11.52
N GLN A 26 -30.38 7.85 12.62
CA GLN A 26 -29.69 6.56 12.58
C GLN A 26 -30.49 5.57 11.74
N LEU A 27 -31.79 5.41 11.98
CA LEU A 27 -32.64 4.54 11.19
C LEU A 27 -32.56 4.87 9.69
N ALA A 28 -32.66 6.14 9.32
CA ALA A 28 -32.53 6.57 7.93
C ALA A 28 -31.16 6.21 7.33
N PHE A 29 -30.07 6.44 8.08
CA PHE A 29 -28.73 6.03 7.66
C PHE A 29 -28.65 4.52 7.40
N PHE A 30 -29.17 3.69 8.30
CA PHE A 30 -29.11 2.23 8.17
C PHE A 30 -29.99 1.70 7.04
N VAL A 31 -31.19 2.24 6.88
CA VAL A 31 -32.13 1.89 5.80
C VAL A 31 -31.51 2.24 4.44
N VAL A 32 -30.94 3.44 4.29
CA VAL A 32 -30.39 3.90 3.01
C VAL A 32 -29.11 3.15 2.63
N ASN A 33 -28.19 2.94 3.57
CA ASN A 33 -26.88 2.38 3.26
C ASN A 33 -26.86 0.84 3.29
N PHE A 34 -27.67 0.21 4.14
CA PHE A 34 -27.64 -1.25 4.35
C PHE A 34 -28.94 -1.95 3.97
N HIS A 35 -29.98 -1.22 3.53
CA HIS A 35 -31.29 -1.78 3.16
C HIS A 35 -31.94 -2.57 4.30
N MET A 36 -31.63 -2.21 5.55
CA MET A 36 -32.20 -2.84 6.75
C MET A 36 -33.64 -2.39 6.97
N THR A 37 -34.46 -3.25 7.56
CA THR A 37 -35.80 -2.85 8.02
C THR A 37 -35.72 -2.17 9.38
N LYS A 38 -36.80 -1.48 9.78
CA LYS A 38 -36.90 -0.89 11.12
C LYS A 38 -36.77 -1.94 12.23
N HIS A 39 -37.31 -3.13 12.00
CA HIS A 39 -37.22 -4.24 12.95
C HIS A 39 -35.77 -4.67 13.18
N ASP A 40 -35.02 -4.93 12.09
CA ASP A 40 -33.61 -5.33 12.17
C ASP A 40 -32.74 -4.25 12.88
N PHE A 41 -33.07 -2.97 12.67
CA PHE A 41 -32.39 -1.86 13.35
C PHE A 41 -32.69 -1.83 14.86
N GLU A 42 -33.91 -2.15 15.27
CA GLU A 42 -34.30 -2.20 16.68
C GLU A 42 -33.69 -3.40 17.42
N GLU A 43 -33.39 -4.49 16.71
CA GLU A 43 -32.71 -5.67 17.27
C GLU A 43 -31.23 -5.41 17.60
N LEU A 44 -30.59 -4.46 16.91
CA LEU A 44 -29.20 -4.10 17.17
C LEU A 44 -29.04 -3.34 18.49
N THR A 45 -28.02 -3.74 19.25
CA THR A 45 -27.56 -2.96 20.40
C THR A 45 -26.92 -1.64 19.94
N GLU A 46 -26.89 -0.65 20.81
CA GLU A 46 -26.26 0.65 20.53
C GLU A 46 -24.77 0.50 20.17
N ILE A 47 -24.07 -0.44 20.82
CA ILE A 47 -22.67 -0.74 20.55
C ILE A 47 -22.50 -1.28 19.12
N GLU A 48 -23.35 -2.22 18.69
CA GLU A 48 -23.31 -2.77 17.34
C GLU A 48 -23.59 -1.72 16.28
N LYS A 49 -24.58 -0.84 16.52
CA LYS A 49 -24.87 0.31 15.64
C LYS A 49 -23.62 1.17 15.47
N ASN A 50 -22.93 1.48 16.56
CA ASN A 50 -21.72 2.31 16.55
C ASN A 50 -20.57 1.65 15.76
N PHE A 51 -20.36 0.34 15.95
CA PHE A 51 -19.35 -0.39 15.17
C PHE A 51 -19.68 -0.41 13.68
N ILE A 52 -20.94 -0.64 13.30
CA ILE A 52 -21.35 -0.65 11.89
C ILE A 52 -21.14 0.73 11.26
N MET A 53 -21.53 1.80 11.96
CA MET A 53 -21.30 3.17 11.49
C MET A 53 -19.81 3.47 11.32
N LYS A 54 -18.96 3.03 12.28
CA LYS A 54 -17.50 3.24 12.19
C LYS A 54 -16.87 2.45 11.04
N GLU A 55 -17.27 1.21 10.84
CA GLU A 55 -16.78 0.40 9.72
C GLU A 55 -17.22 0.94 8.37
N TRP A 56 -18.44 1.50 8.28
CA TRP A 56 -18.89 2.19 7.08
C TRP A 56 -18.07 3.43 6.78
N GLU A 57 -17.78 4.26 7.79
CA GLU A 57 -16.89 5.41 7.65
C GLU A 57 -15.51 4.98 7.14
N ASN A 58 -14.91 3.97 7.78
CA ASN A 58 -13.62 3.39 7.37
C ASN A 58 -13.66 2.92 5.91
N LYS A 59 -14.74 2.24 5.50
CA LYS A 59 -14.93 1.77 4.12
C LYS A 59 -14.99 2.93 3.14
N VAL A 60 -15.79 3.97 3.40
CA VAL A 60 -15.93 5.12 2.49
C VAL A 60 -14.60 5.88 2.35
N ILE A 61 -13.87 6.06 3.46
CA ILE A 61 -12.54 6.67 3.45
C ILE A 61 -11.56 5.81 2.66
N PHE A 62 -11.60 4.49 2.84
CA PHE A 62 -10.74 3.56 2.11
C PHE A 62 -11.03 3.60 0.60
N GLU A 63 -12.30 3.54 0.19
CA GLU A 63 -12.71 3.55 -1.21
C GLU A 63 -12.33 4.87 -1.91
N SER A 64 -12.61 6.01 -1.28
CA SER A 64 -12.23 7.33 -1.80
C SER A 64 -10.71 7.49 -1.90
N THR A 65 -9.97 7.02 -0.90
CA THR A 65 -8.50 6.99 -0.92
C THR A 65 -7.96 6.08 -2.02
N MET A 66 -8.56 4.92 -2.22
CA MET A 66 -8.17 3.96 -3.25
C MET A 66 -8.40 4.54 -4.65
N MET A 67 -9.54 5.19 -4.87
CA MET A 67 -9.84 5.91 -6.13
C MET A 67 -8.80 7.01 -6.39
N ARG A 68 -8.54 7.87 -5.40
CA ARG A 68 -7.51 8.93 -5.51
C ARG A 68 -6.15 8.34 -5.91
N ASN A 69 -5.72 7.27 -5.23
CA ASN A 69 -4.45 6.62 -5.51
C ASN A 69 -4.43 5.98 -6.92
N ALA A 70 -5.54 5.41 -7.38
CA ALA A 70 -5.66 4.84 -8.72
C ALA A 70 -5.48 5.91 -9.80
N VAL A 71 -6.14 7.07 -9.65
CA VAL A 71 -6.02 8.19 -10.59
C VAL A 71 -4.59 8.72 -10.65
N LEU A 72 -3.97 8.98 -9.49
CA LEU A 72 -2.57 9.44 -9.44
C LEU A 72 -1.60 8.43 -10.03
N ASN A 73 -1.81 7.13 -9.79
CA ASN A 73 -0.99 6.07 -10.38
C ASN A 73 -1.15 6.02 -11.92
N ALA A 74 -2.37 6.22 -12.43
CA ALA A 74 -2.63 6.27 -13.86
C ALA A 74 -1.93 7.48 -14.52
N GLU A 75 -2.02 8.67 -13.91
CA GLU A 75 -1.33 9.87 -14.36
C GLU A 75 0.20 9.67 -14.40
N GLN A 76 0.77 9.06 -13.36
CA GLN A 76 2.19 8.73 -13.31
C GLN A 76 2.61 7.74 -14.40
N ASN A 77 1.78 6.72 -14.65
CA ASN A 77 2.04 5.74 -15.72
C ASN A 77 1.89 6.34 -17.12
N LEU A 78 1.00 7.32 -17.30
CA LEU A 78 0.85 8.09 -18.53
C LEU A 78 2.10 8.91 -18.83
N ASN A 79 2.62 9.60 -17.81
CA ASN A 79 3.80 10.47 -17.90
C ASN A 79 5.13 9.74 -17.70
N ARG A 80 5.13 8.41 -17.68
CA ARG A 80 6.35 7.61 -17.45
C ARG A 80 7.33 7.74 -18.61
N LYS A 81 8.63 7.63 -18.30
CA LYS A 81 9.69 7.63 -19.33
C LYS A 81 9.52 6.43 -20.27
N ARG A 82 9.78 6.64 -21.57
CA ARG A 82 9.83 5.55 -22.55
C ARG A 82 10.81 4.46 -22.09
N ASN A 83 10.36 3.20 -22.10
CA ASN A 83 11.06 2.00 -21.60
C ASN A 83 11.21 1.89 -20.07
N SER A 84 10.60 2.75 -19.26
CA SER A 84 10.48 2.48 -17.81
C SER A 84 9.41 1.42 -17.55
N ARG A 85 9.57 0.67 -16.46
CA ARG A 85 8.57 -0.31 -16.00
C ARG A 85 7.26 0.40 -15.61
N PHE A 86 6.16 -0.32 -15.75
CA PHE A 86 4.85 0.11 -15.26
C PHE A 86 4.87 0.17 -13.73
N ILE A 87 4.22 1.17 -13.16
CA ILE A 87 4.12 1.36 -11.72
C ILE A 87 2.82 0.71 -11.27
N ASP A 88 2.91 -0.43 -10.60
CA ASP A 88 1.72 -1.11 -10.09
C ASP A 88 1.01 -0.30 -9.00
N LEU A 89 -0.31 -0.24 -9.07
CA LEU A 89 -1.16 0.37 -8.05
C LEU A 89 -1.06 -0.40 -6.72
N HIS A 90 -1.15 -1.73 -6.78
CA HIS A 90 -1.00 -2.61 -5.62
C HIS A 90 0.43 -3.14 -5.52
N LYS A 91 1.23 -2.54 -4.64
CA LYS A 91 2.59 -3.00 -4.38
C LYS A 91 2.55 -4.25 -3.49
N LYS A 92 3.24 -5.31 -3.92
CA LYS A 92 3.47 -6.47 -3.05
C LYS A 92 4.26 -6.02 -1.83
N ARG A 93 3.76 -6.37 -0.64
CA ARG A 93 4.48 -6.15 0.62
C ARG A 93 5.83 -6.88 0.52
N GLN A 94 6.93 -6.13 0.57
CA GLN A 94 8.26 -6.72 0.56
C GLN A 94 8.45 -7.54 1.84
N LYS A 95 8.94 -8.78 1.70
CA LYS A 95 9.37 -9.55 2.87
C LYS A 95 10.53 -8.79 3.52
N LYS A 96 10.51 -8.62 4.84
CA LYS A 96 11.66 -8.08 5.55
C LYS A 96 12.85 -9.00 5.28
N ALA A 97 14.00 -8.42 4.91
CA ALA A 97 15.21 -9.19 4.73
C ALA A 97 15.55 -9.88 6.06
N ASP A 98 15.93 -11.16 5.99
CA ASP A 98 16.49 -11.85 7.15
C ASP A 98 17.91 -11.33 7.37
N VAL A 99 18.02 -10.36 8.27
CA VAL A 99 19.26 -9.64 8.57
C VAL A 99 20.39 -10.62 8.88
N ASN A 100 20.12 -11.65 9.68
CA ASN A 100 21.11 -12.65 10.09
C ASN A 100 21.59 -13.47 8.89
N TYR A 101 20.67 -13.92 8.05
CA TYR A 101 21.04 -14.62 6.81
C TYR A 101 21.91 -13.74 5.91
N THR A 102 21.55 -12.48 5.71
CA THR A 102 22.35 -11.55 4.87
C THR A 102 23.73 -11.29 5.44
N VAL A 103 23.87 -11.08 6.75
CA VAL A 103 25.18 -10.83 7.38
C VAL A 103 26.06 -12.06 7.28
N ASN A 104 25.53 -13.25 7.59
CA ASN A 104 26.29 -14.50 7.48
C ASN A 104 26.68 -14.84 6.04
N ALA A 105 25.78 -14.60 5.08
CA ALA A 105 26.08 -14.80 3.66
C ALA A 105 27.16 -13.85 3.17
N LEU A 106 27.13 -12.57 3.58
CA LEU A 106 28.17 -11.59 3.23
C LEU A 106 29.53 -11.96 3.82
N GLN A 107 29.55 -12.42 5.08
CA GLN A 107 30.77 -12.87 5.75
C GLN A 107 31.37 -14.08 5.03
N ALA A 108 30.56 -15.11 4.74
CA ALA A 108 31.01 -16.31 4.03
C ALA A 108 31.51 -16.01 2.60
N ILE A 109 30.90 -15.03 1.91
CA ILE A 109 31.38 -14.56 0.61
C ILE A 109 32.73 -13.87 0.76
N SER A 110 32.90 -12.99 1.75
CA SER A 110 34.16 -12.28 1.99
C SER A 110 35.30 -13.23 2.29
N GLU A 111 35.08 -14.22 3.16
CA GLU A 111 36.06 -15.24 3.52
C GLU A 111 36.46 -16.10 2.32
N ASN A 112 35.50 -16.52 1.50
CA ASN A 112 35.79 -17.24 0.25
C ASN A 112 36.58 -16.37 -0.75
N GLU A 113 36.23 -15.08 -0.86
CA GLU A 113 36.95 -14.16 -1.75
C GLU A 113 38.40 -13.92 -1.30
N GLU A 114 38.67 -13.90 0.01
CA GLU A 114 40.03 -13.78 0.56
C GLU A 114 40.87 -15.04 0.31
N GLN A 115 40.28 -16.22 0.44
CA GLN A 115 40.98 -17.50 0.28
C GLN A 115 41.18 -17.91 -1.18
N GLU A 116 40.12 -17.83 -1.99
CA GLU A 116 40.08 -18.41 -3.34
C GLU A 116 40.03 -17.36 -4.45
N GLY A 117 39.90 -16.08 -4.09
CA GLY A 117 39.72 -14.99 -5.04
C GLY A 117 38.35 -15.02 -5.73
N LYS A 118 38.17 -14.17 -6.76
CA LYS A 118 36.87 -13.97 -7.43
C LYS A 118 36.63 -14.89 -8.64
N GLY A 119 37.45 -15.93 -8.81
CA GLY A 119 37.40 -16.82 -9.98
C GLY A 119 36.14 -17.69 -10.04
N TRP A 120 35.50 -17.97 -8.90
CA TRP A 120 34.24 -18.70 -8.83
C TRP A 120 33.08 -17.96 -9.52
N ILE A 121 33.11 -16.62 -9.54
CA ILE A 121 32.12 -15.79 -10.24
C ILE A 121 32.14 -16.13 -11.74
N ASP A 122 33.32 -16.21 -12.34
CA ASP A 122 33.48 -16.52 -13.77
C ASP A 122 32.98 -17.93 -14.10
N ARG A 123 33.19 -18.90 -13.20
CA ARG A 123 32.67 -20.27 -13.33
C ARG A 123 31.15 -20.31 -13.31
N ILE A 124 30.50 -19.51 -12.46
CA ILE A 124 29.03 -19.41 -12.41
C ILE A 124 28.47 -18.85 -13.72
N TYR A 125 29.10 -17.80 -14.27
CA TYR A 125 28.67 -17.24 -15.56
C TYR A 125 28.81 -18.28 -16.68
N GLN A 126 29.94 -18.97 -16.76
CA GLN A 126 30.16 -20.03 -17.75
C GLN A 126 29.17 -21.19 -17.62
N ALA A 127 28.93 -21.68 -16.41
CA ALA A 127 28.01 -22.78 -16.15
C ALA A 127 26.55 -22.46 -16.52
N ASN A 128 26.15 -21.19 -16.39
CA ASN A 128 24.83 -20.72 -16.81
C ASN A 128 24.76 -20.29 -18.28
N GLY A 129 25.84 -20.49 -19.06
CA GLY A 129 25.90 -20.07 -20.47
C GLY A 129 25.82 -18.54 -20.66
N LEU A 130 26.10 -17.76 -19.62
CA LEU A 130 25.99 -16.31 -19.62
C LEU A 130 27.38 -15.67 -19.75
N GLN A 131 27.48 -14.60 -20.54
CA GLN A 131 28.69 -13.78 -20.55
C GLN A 131 28.66 -12.80 -19.38
N LYS A 132 29.77 -12.75 -18.63
CA LYS A 132 29.94 -11.77 -17.55
C LYS A 132 29.82 -10.35 -18.11
N PRO A 133 29.00 -9.47 -17.50
CA PRO A 133 28.84 -8.11 -17.98
C PRO A 133 30.17 -7.35 -17.87
N LYS A 134 30.70 -6.92 -19.03
CA LYS A 134 31.92 -6.10 -19.11
C LYS A 134 31.73 -4.74 -18.46
N ASN A 135 32.73 -4.29 -17.72
CA ASN A 135 32.72 -3.00 -17.03
C ASN A 135 32.73 -1.82 -18.02
N LYS A 136 32.25 -0.64 -17.59
CA LYS A 136 32.16 0.57 -18.45
C LYS A 136 33.50 0.96 -19.10
N LYS A 137 34.62 0.71 -18.40
CA LYS A 137 35.99 0.91 -18.91
C LYS A 137 36.38 -0.05 -20.04
N GLU A 138 35.86 -1.27 -20.03
CA GLU A 138 36.15 -2.29 -21.05
C GLU A 138 35.29 -2.11 -22.30
N ARG A 139 34.05 -1.63 -22.14
CA ARG A 139 33.16 -1.30 -23.26
C ARG A 139 33.67 -0.13 -24.10
N GLY A 140 34.37 0.84 -23.49
CA GLY A 140 34.94 2.00 -24.19
C GLY A 140 36.14 1.67 -25.10
N LYS A 141 36.88 0.59 -24.84
CA LYS A 141 38.03 0.19 -25.68
C LYS A 141 37.66 -0.52 -26.98
N ILE A 142 36.44 -1.04 -27.09
CA ILE A 142 35.98 -1.82 -28.26
C ILE A 142 35.41 -0.89 -29.34
N ASN A 143 34.88 0.27 -28.97
CA ASN A 143 34.28 1.25 -29.89
C ASN A 143 35.24 2.38 -30.30
N GLY A 144 36.54 2.25 -30.01
CA GLY A 144 37.58 3.24 -30.28
C GLY A 144 38.78 2.64 -31.01
N GLY A 145 38.51 1.76 -31.97
CA GLY A 145 39.48 1.26 -32.96
C GLY A 145 39.09 1.73 -34.35
#